data_AF-A0A4Y9FVM2-F1
#
_entry.id   AF-A0A4Y9FVM2-F1
#
_cell.length_a   1.000
_cell.length_b   1.000
_cell.length_c   1.000
_cell.angle_alpha   90.00
_cell.angle_beta   90.00
_cell.angle_gamma   90.00
#
_symmetry.space_group_name_H-M   'P 1'
#
loop_
_entity.id
_entity.type
_entity.pdbx_description
1 polymer ?
#
loop_
_entity_poly.entity_id
_entity_poly.type
_entity_poly.pdbx_seq_one_letter_code
_entity_poly.pdbx_strand_id
1 'polypeptide(L)'
;MFNRLDREGIEPWRPDGVWGVLWAPLLHAGWPHLVANTVPALVLGFLALAVDYRRGLAATALIWLGGGAAVWLTGGPGTVHLGASGLIFGWLTYVILRGLFNRRIGQILIGVVVAALYGALLWGVLPGQVGVSWQSHLFGAIAGALAAVWLRERRD
;
A
#
# COMPACT_ATOMS: atom_id res chain seq x y z
N MET A 1 23.03 -12.52 -1.11
CA MET A 1 23.91 -11.35 -0.94
C MET A 1 23.02 -10.13 -1.02
N PHE A 2 22.92 -9.34 0.05
CA PHE A 2 22.12 -8.09 0.03
C PHE A 2 22.84 -7.06 -0.83
N ASN A 3 22.11 -6.43 -1.75
CA ASN A 3 22.63 -5.32 -2.53
C ASN A 3 22.61 -4.04 -1.69
N ARG A 4 23.46 -3.06 -2.04
CA ARG A 4 23.55 -1.78 -1.29
C ARG A 4 22.20 -1.07 -1.17
N LEU A 5 21.36 -1.18 -2.20
CA LEU A 5 20.02 -0.60 -2.26
C LEU A 5 19.02 -1.26 -1.31
N ASP A 6 19.24 -2.50 -0.88
CA ASP A 6 18.32 -3.22 0.03
C ASP A 6 18.34 -2.62 1.46
N ARG A 7 19.30 -1.73 1.74
CA ARG A 7 19.42 -1.03 3.03
C ARG A 7 18.77 0.35 3.05
N GLU A 8 18.34 0.85 1.89
CA GLU A 8 17.77 2.20 1.73
C GLU A 8 16.23 2.20 1.90
N GLY A 9 15.66 1.11 2.41
CA GLY A 9 14.25 1.01 2.77
C GLY A 9 13.92 1.77 4.05
N ILE A 10 12.67 1.66 4.52
CA ILE A 10 12.24 2.24 5.79
C ILE A 10 12.94 1.49 6.92
N GLU A 11 13.76 2.18 7.69
CA GLU A 11 14.40 1.66 8.90
C GLU A 11 13.71 2.27 10.14
N PRO A 12 12.86 1.52 10.84
CA PRO A 12 12.06 2.05 11.94
C PRO A 12 12.93 2.61 13.08
N TRP A 13 12.43 3.63 13.77
CA TRP A 13 13.06 4.28 14.94
C TRP A 13 14.38 5.01 14.69
N ARG A 14 14.93 4.97 13.46
CA ARG A 14 16.13 5.72 13.12
C ARG A 14 15.79 7.04 12.43
N PRO A 15 16.38 8.17 12.86
CA PRO A 15 16.12 9.47 12.24
C PRO A 15 16.32 9.46 10.72
N ASP A 16 17.45 8.91 10.24
CA ASP A 16 17.73 8.83 8.80
C ASP A 16 16.90 7.75 8.07
N GLY A 17 16.37 6.78 8.80
CA GLY A 17 15.51 5.72 8.27
C GLY A 17 14.16 6.22 7.74
N VAL A 18 13.78 7.46 8.07
CA VAL A 18 12.56 8.10 7.56
C VAL A 18 12.64 8.36 6.06
N TRP A 19 13.84 8.56 5.50
CA TRP A 19 14.03 8.75 4.06
C TRP A 19 13.59 7.53 3.26
N GLY A 20 13.66 6.35 3.86
CA GLY A 20 13.11 5.12 3.31
C GLY A 20 11.63 5.22 2.99
N VAL A 21 10.85 6.10 3.62
CA VAL A 21 9.42 6.31 3.27
C VAL A 21 9.28 6.75 1.82
N LEU A 22 10.21 7.56 1.31
CA LEU A 22 10.17 8.04 -0.07
C LEU A 22 10.64 6.99 -1.07
N TRP A 23 11.62 6.16 -0.70
CA TRP A 23 12.28 5.26 -1.65
C TRP A 23 11.76 3.82 -1.59
N ALA A 24 11.27 3.36 -0.45
CA ALA A 24 10.92 1.96 -0.20
C ALA A 24 10.01 1.35 -1.28
N PRO A 25 8.96 2.01 -1.80
CA PRO A 25 8.12 1.40 -2.83
C PRO A 25 8.84 1.14 -4.17
N LEU A 26 9.96 1.81 -4.41
CA LEU A 26 10.77 1.65 -5.62
C LEU A 26 11.88 0.59 -5.46
N LEU A 27 12.18 0.21 -4.22
CA LEU A 27 13.23 -0.74 -3.87
C LEU A 27 12.65 -2.14 -3.69
N HIS A 28 13.33 -3.17 -4.21
CA HIS A 28 12.89 -4.56 -4.09
C HIS A 28 14.08 -5.49 -3.80
N ALA A 29 13.90 -6.38 -2.82
CA ALA A 29 14.86 -7.42 -2.47
C ALA A 29 14.90 -8.53 -3.54
N GLY A 30 15.60 -8.24 -4.63
CA GLY A 30 15.80 -9.14 -5.77
C GLY A 30 14.60 -9.24 -6.72
N TRP A 31 14.85 -9.92 -7.86
CA TRP A 31 13.88 -10.07 -8.94
C TRP A 31 12.57 -10.76 -8.56
N PRO A 32 12.56 -11.83 -7.75
CA PRO A 32 11.30 -12.48 -7.38
C PRO A 32 10.35 -11.52 -6.64
N HIS A 33 10.90 -10.68 -5.76
CA HIS A 33 10.12 -9.70 -5.03
C HIS A 33 9.56 -8.62 -5.97
N LEU A 34 10.36 -8.10 -6.91
CA LEU A 34 9.89 -7.14 -7.92
C LEU A 34 8.77 -7.71 -8.80
N VAL A 35 8.96 -8.92 -9.33
CA VAL A 35 7.99 -9.56 -10.23
C VAL A 35 6.67 -9.81 -9.49
N ALA A 36 6.72 -10.27 -8.24
CA ALA A 36 5.53 -10.50 -7.41
C ALA A 36 4.70 -9.23 -7.17
N ASN A 37 5.35 -8.05 -7.09
CA ASN A 37 4.66 -6.78 -6.92
C ASN A 37 4.16 -6.16 -8.23
N THR A 38 4.74 -6.52 -9.37
CA THR A 38 4.51 -5.82 -10.65
C THR A 38 3.05 -5.88 -11.09
N VAL A 39 2.47 -7.08 -11.18
CA VAL A 39 1.10 -7.25 -11.68
C VAL A 39 0.06 -6.61 -10.75
N PRO A 40 0.06 -6.87 -9.42
CA PRO A 40 -0.88 -6.21 -8.52
C PRO A 40 -0.72 -4.69 -8.49
N ALA A 41 0.51 -4.17 -8.54
CA ALA A 41 0.75 -2.72 -8.57
C ALA A 41 0.16 -2.07 -9.81
N LEU A 42 0.38 -2.64 -10.99
CA LEU A 42 -0.15 -2.09 -12.25
C LEU A 42 -1.69 -2.11 -12.25
N VAL A 43 -2.30 -3.24 -11.86
CA VAL A 43 -3.76 -3.37 -11.87
C VAL A 43 -4.42 -2.46 -10.82
N LEU A 44 -3.98 -2.53 -9.57
CA LEU A 44 -4.62 -1.78 -8.48
C LEU A 44 -4.28 -0.29 -8.54
N GLY A 45 -3.05 0.07 -8.93
CA GLY A 45 -2.66 1.44 -9.18
C GLY A 45 -3.47 2.08 -10.32
N PHE A 46 -3.63 1.37 -11.44
CA PHE A 46 -4.52 1.81 -12.51
C PHE A 46 -5.96 2.01 -12.01
N LEU A 47 -6.52 1.00 -11.33
CA LEU A 47 -7.90 1.08 -10.82
C LEU A 47 -8.08 2.20 -9.81
N ALA A 48 -7.08 2.50 -8.98
CA ALA A 48 -7.09 3.61 -8.03
C ALA A 48 -7.18 4.97 -8.75
N LEU A 49 -6.56 5.10 -9.92
CA LEU A 49 -6.51 6.34 -10.72
C LEU A 49 -7.63 6.47 -11.75
N ALA A 50 -8.20 5.35 -12.22
CA ALA A 50 -9.05 5.30 -13.41
C ALA A 50 -10.39 6.06 -13.30
N VAL A 51 -10.98 6.15 -12.10
CA VAL A 51 -12.29 6.81 -11.90
C VAL A 51 -12.14 8.31 -11.70
N ASP A 52 -11.15 8.71 -10.90
CA ASP A 52 -10.81 10.10 -10.61
C ASP A 52 -9.33 10.15 -10.25
N TYR A 53 -8.50 10.59 -11.20
CA TYR A 53 -7.06 10.59 -11.04
C TYR A 53 -6.60 11.52 -9.90
N ARG A 54 -7.34 12.61 -9.60
CA ARG A 54 -6.96 13.54 -8.53
C ARG A 54 -7.15 12.88 -7.16
N ARG A 55 -8.31 12.24 -6.96
CA ARG A 55 -8.57 11.46 -5.73
C ARG A 55 -7.66 10.25 -5.63
N GLY A 56 -7.37 9.58 -6.76
CA GLY A 56 -6.45 8.45 -6.79
C GLY A 56 -5.01 8.83 -6.45
N LEU A 57 -4.51 9.98 -6.93
CA LEU A 57 -3.19 10.51 -6.56
C LEU A 57 -3.16 10.91 -5.07
N ALA A 58 -4.20 11.57 -4.57
CA ALA A 58 -4.31 11.91 -3.15
C ALA A 58 -4.35 10.66 -2.26
N ALA A 59 -5.11 9.63 -2.66
CA ALA A 59 -5.16 8.35 -1.96
C ALA A 59 -3.78 7.67 -1.97
N THR A 60 -3.11 7.68 -3.11
CA THR A 60 -1.74 7.13 -3.25
C THR A 60 -0.76 7.86 -2.33
N ALA A 61 -0.81 9.19 -2.26
CA ALA A 61 0.04 9.97 -1.35
C ALA A 61 -0.24 9.64 0.13
N LEU A 62 -1.51 9.51 0.53
CA LEU A 62 -1.87 9.09 1.89
C LEU A 62 -1.38 7.69 2.24
N ILE A 63 -1.53 6.73 1.31
CA ILE A 63 -1.06 5.36 1.49
C ILE A 63 0.46 5.31 1.57
N TRP A 64 1.14 5.98 0.64
CA TRP A 64 2.58 6.02 0.55
C TRP A 64 3.19 6.66 1.81
N LEU A 65 2.87 7.94 2.03
CA LEU A 65 3.53 8.74 3.05
C LEU A 65 2.98 8.43 4.43
N GLY A 66 1.65 8.33 4.57
CA GLY A 66 1.00 8.02 5.85
C GLY A 66 1.27 6.58 6.29
N GLY A 67 1.12 5.61 5.38
CA GLY A 67 1.44 4.21 5.67
C GLY A 67 2.93 4.02 5.95
N GLY A 68 3.81 4.63 5.15
CA GLY A 68 5.25 4.56 5.38
C GLY A 68 5.69 5.21 6.70
N ALA A 69 5.14 6.38 7.04
CA ALA A 69 5.41 7.03 8.33
C ALA A 69 4.94 6.17 9.51
N ALA A 70 3.77 5.52 9.41
CA ALA A 70 3.31 4.59 10.43
C ALA A 70 4.25 3.39 10.58
N VAL A 71 4.76 2.83 9.48
CA VAL A 71 5.78 1.77 9.52
C VAL A 71 7.07 2.25 10.17
N TRP A 72 7.54 3.46 9.84
CA TRP A 72 8.74 4.03 10.46
C TRP A 72 8.60 4.21 11.99
N LEU A 73 7.41 4.59 12.46
CA LEU A 73 7.11 4.80 13.88
C LEU A 73 6.83 3.52 14.67
N THR A 74 6.46 2.42 14.01
CA THR A 74 5.91 1.23 14.72
C THR A 74 6.51 -0.10 14.27
N GLY A 75 7.33 -0.09 13.21
CA GLY A 75 8.04 -1.27 12.72
C GLY A 75 9.04 -1.82 13.75
N GLY A 76 9.52 -3.03 13.52
CA GLY A 76 10.47 -3.66 14.45
C GLY A 76 11.81 -2.90 14.49
N PRO A 77 12.48 -2.77 15.65
CA PRO A 77 13.83 -2.23 15.69
C PRO A 77 14.79 -3.14 14.91
N GLY A 78 15.67 -2.53 14.10
CA GLY A 78 16.66 -3.25 13.30
C GLY A 78 16.11 -3.97 12.05
N THR A 79 14.85 -3.73 11.68
CA THR A 79 14.29 -4.22 10.41
C THR A 79 14.37 -3.16 9.32
N VAL A 80 14.38 -3.60 8.06
CA VAL A 80 14.28 -2.73 6.88
C VAL A 80 13.08 -3.16 6.06
N HIS A 81 12.20 -2.20 5.76
CA HIS A 81 10.98 -2.45 4.99
C HIS A 81 11.09 -1.78 3.62
N LEU A 82 10.96 -2.58 2.55
CA LEU A 82 11.02 -2.12 1.16
C LEU A 82 10.07 -2.95 0.29
N GLY A 83 9.75 -2.43 -0.89
CA GLY A 83 8.82 -3.03 -1.84
C GLY A 83 7.55 -2.21 -2.00
N ALA A 84 6.91 -2.35 -3.16
CA ALA A 84 5.66 -1.67 -3.47
C ALA A 84 4.43 -2.25 -2.73
N SER A 85 4.60 -3.30 -1.93
CA SER A 85 3.49 -4.03 -1.33
C SER A 85 2.65 -3.19 -0.36
N GLY A 86 3.25 -2.23 0.35
CA GLY A 86 2.49 -1.26 1.15
C GLY A 86 1.49 -0.45 0.31
N LEU A 87 1.90 -0.01 -0.89
CA LEU A 87 1.01 0.66 -1.85
C LEU A 87 -0.08 -0.28 -2.36
N ILE A 88 0.28 -1.51 -2.72
CA ILE A 88 -0.65 -2.53 -3.22
C ILE A 88 -1.76 -2.80 -2.21
N PHE A 89 -1.42 -2.97 -0.93
CA PHE A 89 -2.41 -3.22 0.13
C PHE A 89 -3.30 -2.00 0.37
N GLY A 90 -2.76 -0.78 0.30
CA GLY A 90 -3.58 0.42 0.41
C GLY A 90 -4.48 0.65 -0.80
N TRP A 91 -3.99 0.44 -2.02
CA TRP A 91 -4.83 0.52 -3.21
C TRP A 91 -5.92 -0.54 -3.19
N LEU A 92 -5.61 -1.76 -2.71
CA LEU A 92 -6.59 -2.83 -2.56
C LEU A 92 -7.76 -2.40 -1.67
N THR A 93 -7.49 -1.95 -0.44
CA THR A 93 -8.55 -1.52 0.48
C THR A 93 -9.25 -0.26 -0.02
N TYR A 94 -8.52 0.69 -0.62
CA TYR A 94 -9.10 1.89 -1.22
C TYR A 94 -10.11 1.56 -2.32
N VAL A 95 -9.73 0.71 -3.28
CA VAL A 95 -10.58 0.31 -4.42
C VAL A 95 -11.80 -0.49 -3.94
N ILE A 96 -11.63 -1.40 -2.98
CA ILE A 96 -12.74 -2.18 -2.41
C ILE A 96 -13.77 -1.25 -1.73
N LEU A 97 -13.29 -0.29 -0.93
CA LEU A 97 -14.14 0.48 -0.05
C LEU A 97 -14.71 1.77 -0.67
N ARG A 98 -14.04 2.37 -1.67
CA ARG A 98 -14.45 3.66 -2.23
C ARG A 98 -15.89 3.67 -2.75
N GLY A 99 -16.35 2.56 -3.34
CA GLY A 99 -17.68 2.49 -3.94
C GLY A 99 -18.79 2.58 -2.89
N LEU A 100 -18.54 2.02 -1.71
CA LEU A 100 -19.43 2.09 -0.55
C LEU A 100 -19.56 3.53 -0.06
N PHE A 101 -18.42 4.23 0.11
CA PHE A 101 -18.41 5.60 0.61
C PHE A 101 -18.94 6.62 -0.41
N ASN A 102 -18.64 6.44 -1.70
CA ASN A 102 -19.18 7.28 -2.77
C ASN A 102 -20.65 6.95 -3.11
N ARG A 103 -21.17 5.81 -2.63
CA ARG A 103 -22.51 5.29 -2.96
C ARG A 103 -22.72 5.15 -4.48
N ARG A 104 -21.73 4.60 -5.18
CA ARG A 104 -21.72 4.40 -6.64
C ARG A 104 -21.69 2.92 -6.97
N ILE A 105 -22.77 2.39 -7.56
CA ILE A 105 -22.93 0.96 -7.86
C ILE A 105 -21.78 0.43 -8.73
N GLY A 106 -21.37 1.15 -9.78
CA GLY A 106 -20.24 0.73 -10.63
C GLY A 106 -18.93 0.58 -9.86
N GLN A 107 -18.65 1.48 -8.91
CA GLN A 107 -17.45 1.37 -8.06
C GLN A 107 -17.56 0.21 -7.06
N ILE A 108 -18.76 -0.08 -6.56
CA ILE A 108 -19.02 -1.24 -5.67
C ILE A 108 -18.76 -2.53 -6.43
N LEU A 109 -19.28 -2.67 -7.66
CA LEU A 109 -19.05 -3.86 -8.49
C LEU A 109 -17.55 -4.08 -8.77
N ILE A 110 -16.81 -3.02 -9.10
CA ILE A 110 -15.35 -3.08 -9.24
C ILE A 110 -14.71 -3.55 -7.93
N GLY A 111 -15.13 -2.99 -6.79
CA GLY A 111 -14.63 -3.39 -5.48
C GLY A 111 -14.88 -4.86 -5.15
N VAL A 112 -16.05 -5.40 -5.50
CA VAL A 112 -16.39 -6.82 -5.33
C VAL A 112 -15.50 -7.72 -6.18
N VAL A 113 -15.30 -7.38 -7.47
CA VAL A 113 -14.41 -8.14 -8.36
C VAL A 113 -12.98 -8.12 -7.85
N VAL A 114 -12.49 -6.94 -7.43
CA VAL A 114 -11.15 -6.80 -6.84
C VAL A 114 -11.02 -7.60 -5.55
N ALA A 115 -12.02 -7.58 -4.67
CA ALA A 115 -12.03 -8.39 -3.45
C ALA A 115 -12.00 -9.90 -3.77
N ALA A 116 -12.71 -10.35 -4.80
CA ALA A 116 -12.70 -11.75 -5.22
C ALA A 116 -11.33 -12.19 -5.77
N LEU A 117 -10.67 -11.34 -6.57
CA LEU A 117 -9.41 -11.67 -7.23
C LEU A 117 -8.18 -11.46 -6.33
N TYR A 118 -8.19 -10.41 -5.50
CA TYR A 118 -7.03 -9.96 -4.73
C TYR A 118 -7.25 -9.95 -3.21
N GLY A 119 -8.48 -10.19 -2.73
CA GLY A 119 -8.79 -10.12 -1.29
C GLY A 119 -7.95 -11.06 -0.42
N ALA A 120 -7.50 -12.19 -0.97
CA ALA A 120 -6.58 -13.10 -0.29
C ALA A 120 -5.24 -12.47 0.08
N LEU A 121 -4.79 -11.42 -0.62
CA LEU A 121 -3.59 -10.66 -0.24
C LEU A 121 -3.71 -10.09 1.17
N LEU A 122 -4.92 -9.72 1.62
CA LEU A 122 -5.13 -9.13 2.96
C LEU A 122 -4.68 -10.05 4.10
N TRP A 123 -4.56 -11.36 3.90
CA TRP A 123 -3.96 -12.25 4.90
C TRP A 123 -2.49 -11.91 5.21
N GLY A 124 -1.79 -11.26 4.27
CA GLY A 124 -0.41 -10.81 4.43
C GLY A 124 -0.23 -9.66 5.44
N VAL A 125 -1.29 -9.11 6.03
CA VAL A 125 -1.19 -8.18 7.17
C VAL A 125 -0.86 -8.91 8.48
N LEU A 126 -1.00 -10.24 8.53
CA LEU A 126 -0.70 -11.02 9.72
C LEU A 126 0.81 -11.26 9.85
N PRO A 127 1.38 -11.13 11.06
CA PRO A 127 2.77 -11.49 11.29
C PRO A 127 2.98 -13.01 11.14
N GLY A 128 4.21 -13.42 10.80
CA GLY A 128 4.62 -14.83 10.86
C GLY A 128 5.41 -15.34 9.65
N GLN A 129 5.46 -14.58 8.55
CA GLN A 129 6.28 -14.94 7.39
C GLN A 129 7.61 -14.18 7.41
N VAL A 130 8.72 -14.91 7.49
CA VAL A 130 10.07 -14.34 7.46
C VAL A 130 10.31 -13.65 6.11
N GLY A 131 10.87 -12.44 6.15
CA GLY A 131 11.14 -11.63 4.96
C GLY A 131 9.92 -10.88 4.40
N VAL A 132 8.74 -11.03 5.02
CA VAL A 132 7.54 -10.28 4.63
C VAL A 132 7.34 -9.09 5.56
N SER A 133 7.17 -7.91 4.97
CA SER A 133 6.86 -6.68 5.68
C SER A 133 5.37 -6.58 6.04
N TRP A 134 4.91 -7.40 6.99
CA TRP A 134 3.51 -7.40 7.40
C TRP A 134 3.06 -6.03 7.94
N GLN A 135 3.94 -5.26 8.60
CA GLN A 135 3.61 -3.89 9.02
C GLN A 135 3.35 -2.97 7.81
N SER A 136 4.14 -3.05 6.74
CA SER A 136 3.87 -2.27 5.53
C SER A 136 2.52 -2.64 4.92
N HIS A 137 2.16 -3.93 4.94
CA HIS A 137 0.86 -4.39 4.49
C HIS A 137 -0.28 -3.84 5.34
N LEU A 138 -0.16 -3.97 6.67
CA LEU A 138 -1.16 -3.50 7.62
C LEU A 138 -1.41 -2.00 7.51
N PHE A 139 -0.34 -1.19 7.60
CA PHE A 139 -0.47 0.26 7.58
C PHE A 139 -0.83 0.80 6.19
N GLY A 140 -0.39 0.13 5.12
CA GLY A 140 -0.88 0.38 3.77
C GLY A 140 -2.40 0.17 3.68
N ALA A 141 -2.88 -0.99 4.11
CA ALA A 141 -4.30 -1.35 4.11
C ALA A 141 -5.15 -0.36 4.95
N ILE A 142 -4.69 0.01 6.15
CA ILE A 142 -5.35 1.00 7.01
C ILE A 142 -5.40 2.36 6.31
N ALA A 143 -4.27 2.84 5.77
CA ALA A 143 -4.21 4.12 5.08
C ALA A 143 -5.12 4.16 3.85
N GLY A 144 -5.24 3.05 3.11
CA GLY A 144 -6.15 2.93 1.98
C GLY A 144 -7.62 3.00 2.37
N ALA A 145 -7.99 2.34 3.47
CA ALA A 145 -9.34 2.42 4.02
C ALA A 145 -9.69 3.85 4.49
N LEU A 146 -8.75 4.50 5.18
CA LEU A 146 -8.90 5.91 5.58
C LEU A 146 -9.01 6.84 4.37
N ALA A 147 -8.20 6.63 3.34
CA ALA A 147 -8.27 7.39 2.10
C ALA A 147 -9.65 7.27 1.42
N ALA A 148 -10.26 6.07 1.44
CA ALA A 148 -11.60 5.87 0.89
C ALA A 148 -12.68 6.66 1.66
N VAL A 149 -12.51 6.83 2.98
CA VAL A 149 -13.42 7.61 3.82
C VAL A 149 -13.23 9.12 3.61
N TRP A 150 -11.97 9.58 3.66
CA TRP A 150 -11.63 11.01 3.67
C TRP A 150 -11.75 11.67 2.30
N LEU A 151 -11.46 10.94 1.23
CA LEU A 151 -11.48 11.44 -0.15
C LEU A 151 -12.80 11.14 -0.89
N ARG A 152 -13.85 10.74 -0.16
CA ARG A 152 -15.17 10.49 -0.73
C ARG A 152 -15.72 11.72 -1.45
N GLU A 153 -16.55 11.49 -2.47
CA GLU A 153 -17.32 12.54 -3.14
C GLU A 153 -18.17 13.30 -2.11
N ARG A 154 -17.91 14.61 -1.97
CA ARG A 154 -18.83 15.51 -1.27
C ARG A 154 -19.99 15.77 -2.23
N ARG A 155 -21.21 15.52 -1.77
CA ARG A 155 -22.42 15.94 -2.46
C ARG A 155 -22.69 17.36 -1.97
N ASP A 156 -22.53 18.32 -2.86
CA ASP A 156 -23.12 19.65 -2.70
C ASP A 156 -24.62 19.57 -3.01
#